data_AF-A0A966YB71-F1
#
_entry.id   AF-A0A966YB71-F1
#
_cell.length_a   1.000
_cell.length_b   1.000
_cell.length_c   1.000
_cell.angle_alpha   90.00
_cell.angle_beta   90.00
_cell.angle_gamma   90.00
#
_symmetry.space_group_name_H-M   'P 1'
#
loop_
_entity.id
_entity.type
_entity.pdbx_description
1 polymer ?
#
loop_
_entity_poly.entity_id
_entity_poly.type
_entity_poly.pdbx_seq_one_letter_code
_entity_poly.pdbx_strand_id
1 'polypeptide(L)' 'KFTAQAALTKADKLGLDVPIIRSVSDLVTGKKDVETLLAALLARPQKEE' A
#
# COMPACT_ATOMS: atom_id res chain seq x y z
N LYS A 1 -15.22 -8.51 4.34
CA LYS A 1 -13.99 -8.03 5.03
C LYS A 1 -12.92 -7.84 3.97
N PHE A 2 -12.39 -6.63 3.81
CA PHE A 2 -11.48 -6.27 2.72
C PHE A 2 -10.20 -7.13 2.75
N THR A 3 -9.91 -7.84 1.66
CA THR A 3 -8.74 -8.73 1.51
C THR A 3 -7.42 -7.98 1.63
N ALA A 4 -7.36 -6.74 1.11
CA ALA A 4 -6.20 -5.86 1.24
C ALA A 4 -5.85 -5.56 2.71
N GLN A 5 -6.84 -5.33 3.57
CA GLN A 5 -6.62 -5.05 5.00
C GLN A 5 -6.06 -6.28 5.73
N ALA A 6 -6.54 -7.48 5.38
CA ALA A 6 -6.04 -8.74 5.94
C ALA A 6 -4.60 -9.02 5.49
N ALA A 7 -4.29 -8.78 4.21
CA ALA A 7 -2.94 -8.90 3.67
C ALA A 7 -1.98 -7.89 4.33
N LEU A 8 -2.42 -6.64 4.51
CA LEU A 8 -1.65 -5.61 5.19
C LEU A 8 -1.31 -6.00 6.64
N THR A 9 -2.30 -6.51 7.37
CA THR A 9 -2.09 -6.98 8.76
C THR A 9 -1.05 -8.08 8.85
N LYS A 10 -1.02 -9.00 7.87
CA LYS A 10 -0.02 -10.08 7.83
C LYS A 10 1.36 -9.54 7.44
N ALA A 11 1.44 -8.63 6.47
CA ALA A 11 2.69 -8.02 6.05
C ALA A 11 3.34 -7.20 7.18
N ASP A 12 2.56 -6.41 7.93
CA ASP A 12 3.05 -5.63 9.07
C ASP A 12 3.64 -6.54 10.16
N LYS A 13 3.02 -7.70 10.44
CA LYS A 13 3.56 -8.70 11.39
C LYS A 13 4.89 -9.31 10.94
N LEU A 14 5.13 -9.36 9.64
CA LEU A 14 6.34 -9.94 9.04
C LEU A 14 7.41 -8.88 8.74
N GLY A 15 7.14 -7.59 9.03
CA GLY A 15 8.04 -6.49 8.68
C GLY A 15 8.22 -6.28 7.17
N LEU A 16 7.25 -6.74 6.36
CA LEU A 16 7.32 -6.66 4.90
C LEU A 16 6.82 -5.31 4.39
N ASP A 17 7.62 -4.66 3.56
CA ASP A 17 7.18 -3.47 2.83
C ASP A 17 6.32 -3.88 1.63
N VAL A 18 5.02 -3.56 1.70
CA VAL A 18 4.00 -3.90 0.69
C VAL A 18 3.28 -2.64 0.17
N PRO A 19 3.97 -1.75 -0.56
CA PRO A 19 3.45 -0.45 -0.94
C PRO A 19 2.12 -0.49 -1.67
N ILE A 20 1.96 -1.40 -2.63
CA ILE A 20 0.75 -1.50 -3.44
C ILE A 20 -0.44 -1.91 -2.57
N ILE A 21 -0.26 -2.91 -1.70
CA ILE A 21 -1.32 -3.40 -0.81
C ILE A 21 -1.73 -2.29 0.17
N ARG A 22 -0.76 -1.55 0.70
CA ARG A 22 -1.01 -0.41 1.59
C ARG A 22 -1.81 0.69 0.87
N SER A 23 -1.42 1.05 -0.36
CA SER A 23 -2.15 2.03 -1.16
C SER A 23 -3.60 1.60 -1.43
N VAL A 24 -3.83 0.34 -1.79
CA VAL A 24 -5.19 -0.19 -1.98
C VAL A 24 -5.99 -0.14 -0.69
N SER A 25 -5.38 -0.49 0.45
CA SER A 25 -6.02 -0.42 1.76
C SER A 25 -6.42 1.02 2.14
N ASP A 26 -5.54 1.99 1.89
CA ASP A 26 -5.79 3.41 2.16
C ASP A 26 -6.90 3.97 1.25
N LEU A 27 -6.95 3.54 -0.02
CA LEU A 27 -8.01 3.92 -0.96
C LEU A 27 -9.38 3.41 -0.53
N VAL A 28 -9.51 2.10 -0.24
CA VAL A 28 -10.82 1.51 0.12
C VAL A 28 -11.32 1.94 1.49
N THR A 29 -10.44 2.45 2.35
CA THR A 29 -10.80 3.04 3.66
C THR A 29 -11.02 4.55 3.59
N GLY A 30 -10.87 5.17 2.42
CA GLY A 30 -11.06 6.61 2.22
C GLY A 30 -9.99 7.48 2.88
N LYS A 31 -8.84 6.91 3.24
CA LYS A 31 -7.74 7.66 3.87
C LYS A 31 -6.99 8.55 2.89
N LYS A 32 -6.89 8.13 1.63
CA LYS A 32 -6.19 8.84 0.55
C LYS A 32 -6.92 8.66 -0.78
N ASP A 33 -6.84 9.65 -1.64
CA ASP A 33 -7.30 9.57 -3.01
C ASP A 33 -6.28 8.86 -3.93
N VAL A 34 -6.73 8.51 -5.13
CA VAL A 34 -5.91 7.80 -6.12
C VAL A 34 -4.70 8.60 -6.56
N GLU A 35 -4.83 9.92 -6.72
CA GLU A 35 -3.77 10.80 -7.22
C GLU A 35 -2.60 10.88 -6.25
N THR A 36 -2.90 11.09 -4.97
CA THR A 36 -1.91 11.09 -3.87
C THR A 36 -1.18 9.75 -3.78
N LEU A 37 -1.91 8.65 -3.91
CA LEU A 37 -1.35 7.31 -3.86
C LEU A 37 -0.43 7.03 -5.05
N LEU A 38 -0.83 7.43 -6.26
CA LEU A 38 -0.03 7.22 -7.47
C LEU A 38 1.26 8.04 -7.42
N ALA A 39 1.18 9.32 -7.03
CA ALA A 39 2.35 10.17 -6.87
C ALA A 39 3.35 9.58 -5.86
N ALA A 40 2.85 9.08 -4.72
CA ALA A 40 3.69 8.45 -3.70
C ALA A 40 4.36 7.15 -4.19
N LEU A 41 3.67 6.34 -5.00
CA LEU A 41 4.23 5.10 -5.55
C LEU A 41 5.34 5.39 -6.57
N LEU A 42 5.14 6.38 -7.44
CA LEU A 42 6.10 6.76 -8.48
C LEU A 42 7.33 7.50 -7.93
N ALA A 43 7.21 8.17 -6.78
CA ALA A 43 8.32 8.85 -6.13
C ALA A 43 9.27 7.92 -5.36
N ARG A 44 8.97 6.61 -5.29
CA ARG A 44 9.81 5.64 -4.56
C ARG A 44 11.16 5.48 -5.28
N PRO A 45 12.27 5.35 -4.52
CA PRO A 45 13.58 5.06 -5.12
C PRO A 45 13.51 3.80 -6.00
N GLN A 46 14.13 3.87 -7.18
CA GLN A 46 14.27 2.69 -8.04
C GLN A 46 15.16 1.66 -7.34
N LYS A 47 14.76 0.40 -7.42
CA LYS A 47 15.54 -0.75 -6.94
C LYS A 47 15.87 -1.61 -8.15
N GLU A 48 16.97 -2.36 -8.05
CA GLU A 48 17.26 -3.45 -8.99
C GLU A 48 16.11 -4.47 -8.92
N GLU A 49 15.70 -4.97 -10.09
CA GLU A 49 14.62 -5.96 -10.22
C GLU A 49 15.05 -7.37 -9.80
#